data_AF-A0A1Y2EPX5-F1
#
_entry.id   AF-A0A1Y2EPX5-F1
#
_cell.length_a   1.000
_cell.length_b   1.000
_cell.length_c   1.000
_cell.angle_alpha   90.00
_cell.angle_beta   90.00
_cell.angle_gamma   90.00
#
_symmetry.space_group_name_H-M   'P 1'
#
loop_
_entity.id
_entity.type
_entity.pdbx_description
1 polymer ?
#
loop_
_entity_poly.entity_id
_entity_poly.type
_entity_poly.pdbx_seq_one_letter_code
_entity_poly.pdbx_strand_id
1 'polypeptide(L)'
;MKIGIFYVSSNGKTKQIVNYIKKGIIKKYDLKVYSIFIKENVKYDLSKYQLIIIGGPVYYGSYSENLTSFIESNVEYLNNAYTAFFSVSCYSVSISSPFDYDPLIKNYLKLTLSDEFKPRITASFGGDLSYTKYSPSLKWVAKKSASQIKQCVKNEDITDTSKNHSLTK
;
A
#
# COMPACT_ATOMS: atom_id res chain seq x y z
N MET A 1 -19.46 1.29 -15.34
CA MET A 1 -18.27 0.56 -14.86
C MET A 1 -18.26 0.52 -13.34
N LYS A 2 -17.89 -0.61 -12.72
CA LYS A 2 -17.71 -0.80 -11.28
C LYS A 2 -16.23 -1.04 -10.98
N ILE A 3 -15.73 -0.35 -9.97
CA ILE A 3 -14.33 -0.42 -9.53
C ILE A 3 -14.29 -1.02 -8.13
N GLY A 4 -13.46 -2.04 -7.92
CA GLY A 4 -13.23 -2.65 -6.61
C GLY A 4 -11.84 -2.29 -6.10
N ILE A 5 -11.77 -1.62 -4.95
CA ILE A 5 -10.51 -1.32 -4.25
C ILE A 5 -10.38 -2.27 -3.06
N PHE A 6 -9.53 -3.28 -3.18
CA PHE A 6 -9.24 -4.27 -2.17
C PHE A 6 -7.98 -3.89 -1.41
N TYR A 7 -8.02 -3.90 -0.07
CA TYR A 7 -6.87 -3.43 0.69
C TYR A 7 -6.72 -4.08 2.06
N VAL A 8 -5.48 -4.09 2.55
CA VAL A 8 -5.15 -4.36 3.96
C VAL A 8 -4.67 -3.06 4.62
N SER A 9 -5.00 -2.86 5.89
CA SER A 9 -4.53 -1.71 6.66
C SER A 9 -4.41 -2.03 8.14
N SER A 10 -3.26 -1.70 8.74
CA SER A 10 -3.05 -1.89 10.18
C SER A 10 -3.32 -0.59 10.94
N ASN A 11 -2.68 0.51 10.53
CA ASN A 11 -2.76 1.81 11.21
C ASN A 11 -3.72 2.81 10.55
N GLY A 12 -4.54 2.35 9.58
CA GLY A 12 -5.53 3.17 8.89
C GLY A 12 -4.99 4.01 7.73
N LYS A 13 -3.67 4.12 7.54
CA LYS A 13 -3.12 4.92 6.45
C LYS A 13 -3.53 4.41 5.06
N THR A 14 -3.43 3.11 4.83
CA THR A 14 -3.91 2.51 3.57
C THR A 14 -5.39 2.84 3.34
N LYS A 15 -6.23 2.81 4.38
CA LYS A 15 -7.65 3.19 4.28
C LYS A 15 -7.81 4.66 3.88
N GLN A 16 -6.98 5.57 4.38
CA GLN A 16 -6.98 6.97 3.95
C GLN A 16 -6.63 7.11 2.46
N ILE A 17 -5.60 6.39 2.00
CA ILE A 17 -5.20 6.36 0.58
C ILE A 17 -6.34 5.81 -0.30
N VAL A 18 -6.98 4.72 0.12
CA VAL A 18 -8.15 4.15 -0.57
C VAL A 18 -9.28 5.16 -0.67
N ASN A 19 -9.57 5.88 0.42
CA ASN A 19 -10.59 6.93 0.42
C ASN A 19 -10.22 8.09 -0.51
N TYR A 20 -8.94 8.48 -0.55
CA TYR A 20 -8.44 9.50 -1.47
C TYR A 20 -8.61 9.08 -2.94
N ILE A 21 -8.14 7.89 -3.31
CA ILE A 21 -8.29 7.32 -4.66
C ILE A 21 -9.78 7.26 -5.04
N LYS A 22 -10.61 6.70 -4.15
CA LYS A 22 -12.06 6.59 -4.36
C LYS A 22 -12.71 7.94 -4.62
N LYS A 23 -12.43 8.95 -3.78
CA LYS A 23 -12.97 10.31 -3.95
C LYS A 23 -12.52 10.93 -5.27
N GLY A 24 -11.25 10.78 -5.65
CA GLY A 24 -10.72 11.30 -6.91
C GLY A 24 -11.40 10.69 -8.13
N ILE A 25 -11.59 9.37 -8.13
CA ILE A 25 -12.27 8.65 -9.21
C ILE A 25 -13.74 9.09 -9.33
N ILE A 26 -14.48 9.11 -8.21
CA ILE A 26 -15.89 9.54 -8.20
C ILE A 26 -16.02 10.96 -8.73
N LYS A 27 -15.18 11.89 -8.22
CA LYS A 27 -15.23 13.30 -8.62
C LYS A 27 -14.94 13.51 -10.11
N LYS A 28 -13.99 12.74 -10.68
CA LYS A 28 -13.52 12.95 -12.06
C LYS A 28 -14.35 12.21 -13.10
N TYR A 29 -14.91 11.05 -12.76
CA TYR A 29 -15.51 10.14 -13.74
C TYR A 29 -16.95 9.71 -13.41
N ASP A 30 -17.49 10.09 -12.25
CA ASP A 30 -18.83 9.69 -11.78
C ASP A 30 -19.08 8.17 -11.79
N LEU A 31 -18.10 7.41 -11.29
CA LEU A 31 -18.12 5.95 -11.30
C LEU A 31 -18.43 5.36 -9.93
N LYS A 32 -19.06 4.17 -9.94
CA LYS A 32 -19.29 3.39 -8.71
C LYS A 32 -17.99 2.73 -8.25
N VAL A 33 -17.50 3.14 -7.08
CA VAL A 33 -16.28 2.63 -6.46
C VAL A 33 -16.58 1.99 -5.11
N TYR A 34 -16.20 0.72 -4.98
CA TYR A 34 -16.36 -0.08 -3.78
C TYR A 34 -15.01 -0.26 -3.11
N SER A 35 -14.94 -0.12 -1.78
CA SER A 35 -13.73 -0.31 -0.99
C SER A 35 -13.93 -1.52 -0.08
N ILE A 36 -13.08 -2.53 -0.20
CA ILE A 36 -13.19 -3.82 0.47
C ILE A 36 -11.93 -4.05 1.30
N PHE A 37 -12.11 -4.22 2.61
CA PHE A 37 -11.03 -4.66 3.49
C PHE A 37 -10.83 -6.17 3.33
N ILE A 38 -9.61 -6.59 2.98
CA ILE A 38 -9.26 -8.00 2.81
C ILE A 38 -9.13 -8.63 4.20
N LYS A 39 -9.91 -9.69 4.44
CA LYS A 39 -9.89 -10.51 5.63
C LYS A 39 -9.27 -11.86 5.30
N GLU A 40 -8.60 -12.47 6.27
CA GLU A 40 -8.13 -13.85 6.18
C GLU A 40 -9.28 -14.81 5.89
N ASN A 41 -9.00 -15.83 5.08
CA ASN A 41 -9.91 -16.95 4.78
C ASN A 41 -11.28 -16.56 4.19
N VAL A 42 -11.40 -15.36 3.61
CA VAL A 42 -12.61 -14.91 2.90
C VAL A 42 -12.39 -14.95 1.40
N LYS A 43 -13.29 -15.61 0.68
CA LYS A 43 -13.34 -15.57 -0.79
C LYS A 43 -14.15 -14.36 -1.26
N TYR A 44 -13.63 -13.67 -2.26
CA TYR A 44 -14.27 -12.50 -2.85
C TYR A 44 -14.63 -12.79 -4.29
N ASP A 45 -15.84 -12.42 -4.69
CA ASP A 45 -16.26 -12.49 -6.09
C ASP A 45 -15.77 -11.25 -6.85
N LEU A 46 -14.63 -11.42 -7.54
CA LEU A 46 -13.98 -10.37 -8.31
C LEU A 46 -14.68 -10.06 -9.64
N SER A 47 -15.49 -10.98 -10.16
CA SER A 47 -16.20 -10.86 -11.45
C SER A 47 -17.12 -9.63 -11.55
N LYS A 48 -17.50 -9.08 -10.40
CA LYS A 48 -18.35 -7.90 -10.26
C LYS A 48 -17.67 -6.58 -10.64
N TYR A 49 -16.34 -6.58 -10.84
CA TYR A 49 -15.55 -5.37 -11.04
C TYR A 49 -14.82 -5.42 -12.39
N GLN A 50 -14.89 -4.33 -13.15
CA GLN A 50 -14.15 -4.21 -14.41
C GLN A 50 -12.71 -3.71 -14.21
N LEU A 51 -12.46 -2.99 -13.12
CA LEU A 51 -11.14 -2.52 -12.70
C LEU A 51 -10.97 -2.88 -11.22
N ILE A 52 -9.84 -3.51 -10.93
CA ILE A 52 -9.46 -3.94 -9.59
C ILE A 52 -8.23 -3.14 -9.17
N ILE A 53 -8.32 -2.49 -8.03
CA ILE A 53 -7.20 -1.80 -7.40
C ILE A 53 -6.91 -2.57 -6.11
N ILE A 54 -5.68 -3.02 -5.95
CA ILE A 54 -5.23 -3.75 -4.76
C ILE A 54 -4.20 -2.89 -4.06
N GLY A 55 -4.19 -2.83 -2.73
CA GLY A 55 -3.06 -2.22 -2.05
C GLY A 55 -2.92 -2.53 -0.59
N GLY A 56 -1.69 -2.38 -0.12
CA GLY A 56 -1.36 -2.73 1.24
C GLY A 56 -0.03 -2.14 1.70
N PRO A 57 0.17 -2.10 3.02
CA PRO A 57 1.42 -1.67 3.60
C PRO A 57 2.48 -2.76 3.50
N VAL A 58 3.73 -2.34 3.30
CA VAL A 58 4.90 -3.20 3.55
C VAL A 58 5.39 -2.94 4.96
N TYR A 59 5.53 -4.00 5.75
CA TYR A 59 6.20 -3.95 7.04
C TYR A 59 7.37 -4.90 7.04
N TYR A 60 8.52 -4.45 7.56
CA TYR A 60 9.74 -5.27 7.64
C TYR A 60 10.16 -5.93 6.30
N GLY A 61 9.82 -5.30 5.19
CA GLY A 61 10.15 -5.78 3.85
C GLY A 61 9.18 -6.82 3.26
N SER A 62 8.04 -7.07 3.91
CA SER A 62 7.01 -7.99 3.39
C SER A 62 5.59 -7.43 3.45
N TYR A 63 4.74 -7.93 2.55
CA TYR A 63 3.29 -7.80 2.67
C TYR A 63 2.74 -8.83 3.66
N SER A 64 1.59 -8.52 4.26
CA SER A 64 0.88 -9.44 5.16
C SER A 64 0.36 -10.68 4.41
N GLU A 65 0.33 -11.83 5.08
CA GLU A 65 -0.22 -13.10 4.58
C GLU A 65 -1.62 -12.94 3.96
N ASN A 66 -2.47 -12.12 4.57
CA ASN A 66 -3.84 -11.85 4.13
C ASN A 66 -3.86 -11.28 2.70
N LEU A 67 -2.88 -10.42 2.39
CA LEU A 67 -2.74 -9.79 1.09
C LEU A 67 -2.10 -10.75 0.08
N THR A 68 -1.05 -11.47 0.50
CA THR A 68 -0.35 -12.43 -0.36
C THR A 68 -1.30 -13.55 -0.78
N SER A 69 -1.98 -14.20 0.17
CA SER A 69 -2.95 -15.27 -0.10
C SER A 69 -4.14 -14.81 -0.93
N PHE A 70 -4.62 -13.57 -0.73
CA PHE A 70 -5.67 -13.00 -1.58
C PHE A 70 -5.21 -12.87 -3.03
N ILE A 71 -3.99 -12.40 -3.26
CA ILE A 71 -3.44 -12.23 -4.61
C ILE A 71 -3.18 -13.59 -5.26
N GLU A 72 -2.53 -14.51 -4.54
CA GLU A 72 -2.22 -15.86 -5.04
C GLU A 72 -3.47 -16.63 -5.43
N SER A 73 -4.51 -16.61 -4.58
CA SER A 73 -5.77 -17.32 -4.85
C SER A 73 -6.55 -16.78 -6.04
N ASN A 74 -6.19 -15.60 -6.56
CA ASN A 74 -6.89 -14.92 -7.63
C ASN A 74 -5.97 -14.52 -8.80
N VAL A 75 -4.71 -14.98 -8.81
CA VAL A 75 -3.66 -14.41 -9.68
C VAL A 75 -4.01 -14.49 -11.17
N GLU A 76 -4.55 -15.62 -11.61
CA GLU A 76 -4.99 -15.83 -12.99
C GLU A 76 -6.07 -14.81 -13.39
N TYR A 77 -7.08 -14.62 -12.54
CA TYR A 77 -8.13 -13.64 -12.79
C TYR A 77 -7.59 -12.21 -12.78
N LEU A 78 -6.75 -11.87 -11.81
CA LEU A 78 -6.17 -10.54 -11.66
C LEU A 78 -5.28 -10.15 -12.84
N ASN A 79 -4.57 -11.10 -13.43
CA ASN A 79 -3.74 -10.86 -14.61
C ASN A 79 -4.58 -10.61 -15.88
N ASN A 80 -5.73 -11.27 -16.00
CA ASN A 80 -6.66 -11.07 -17.11
C ASN A 80 -7.46 -9.76 -16.97
N ALA A 81 -7.82 -9.38 -15.74
CA ALA A 81 -8.52 -8.14 -15.45
C ALA A 81 -7.64 -6.88 -15.64
N TYR A 82 -8.27 -5.70 -15.69
CA TYR A 82 -7.54 -4.46 -15.46
C TYR A 82 -7.22 -4.37 -13.97
N THR A 83 -5.97 -4.67 -13.61
CA THR A 83 -5.52 -4.64 -12.22
C THR A 83 -4.46 -3.59 -12.01
N ALA A 84 -4.63 -2.76 -10.99
CA ALA A 84 -3.62 -1.85 -10.47
C ALA A 84 -3.24 -2.27 -9.05
N PHE A 85 -1.99 -2.07 -8.68
CA PHE A 85 -1.48 -2.31 -7.34
C PHE A 85 -0.91 -1.01 -6.75
N PHE A 86 -1.10 -0.78 -5.46
CA PHE A 86 -0.35 0.24 -4.76
C PHE A 86 0.25 -0.26 -3.45
N SER A 87 1.48 0.16 -3.20
CA SER A 87 2.20 -0.14 -1.97
C SER A 87 2.24 1.07 -1.06
N VAL A 88 2.26 0.82 0.25
CA VAL A 88 2.44 1.85 1.27
C VAL A 88 3.68 1.54 2.07
N SER A 89 4.67 2.43 2.03
CA SER A 89 5.94 2.27 2.74
C SER A 89 6.50 3.62 3.15
N CYS A 90 7.14 3.70 4.31
CA CYS A 90 7.86 4.91 4.72
C CYS A 90 8.97 5.28 3.73
N TYR A 91 9.60 4.28 3.08
CA TYR A 91 10.65 4.49 2.09
C TYR A 91 10.18 5.15 0.80
N SER A 92 8.89 5.03 0.48
CA SER A 92 8.29 5.66 -0.70
C SER A 92 8.15 7.19 -0.54
N VAL A 93 8.66 7.80 0.52
CA VAL A 93 8.86 9.26 0.59
C VAL A 93 10.05 9.74 -0.26
N SER A 94 10.92 8.81 -0.69
CA SER A 94 12.12 9.11 -1.48
C SER A 94 11.86 9.25 -2.99
N ILE A 95 10.69 8.85 -3.47
CA ILE A 95 10.28 8.98 -4.88
C ILE A 95 9.56 10.31 -5.11
N SER A 96 9.65 10.84 -6.33
CA SER A 96 9.11 12.17 -6.67
C SER A 96 7.61 12.13 -6.99
N SER A 97 7.13 11.04 -7.59
CA SER A 97 5.74 10.79 -7.91
C SER A 97 5.33 9.36 -7.50
N PRO A 98 4.08 9.12 -7.09
CA PRO A 98 3.61 7.77 -6.75
C PRO A 98 3.76 6.75 -7.87
N PHE A 99 3.81 7.18 -9.13
CA PHE A 99 3.91 6.28 -10.30
C PHE A 99 5.35 6.08 -10.78
N ASP A 100 6.33 6.74 -10.16
CA ASP A 100 7.74 6.55 -10.50
C ASP A 100 8.23 5.15 -10.08
N TYR A 101 9.31 4.72 -10.70
CA TYR A 101 9.95 3.45 -10.38
C TYR A 101 10.51 3.47 -8.94
N ASP A 102 9.96 2.60 -8.08
CA ASP A 102 10.43 2.38 -6.72
C ASP A 102 11.13 1.00 -6.64
N PRO A 103 12.48 0.95 -6.59
CA PRO A 103 13.23 -0.30 -6.59
C PRO A 103 12.96 -1.14 -5.34
N LEU A 104 12.68 -0.51 -4.20
CA LEU A 104 12.40 -1.21 -2.95
C LEU A 104 11.05 -1.91 -3.05
N ILE A 105 10.01 -1.19 -3.49
CA ILE A 105 8.68 -1.78 -3.67
C ILE A 105 8.70 -2.87 -4.73
N LYS A 106 9.43 -2.70 -5.84
CA LYS A 106 9.58 -3.78 -6.82
C LYS A 106 10.24 -5.02 -6.22
N ASN A 107 11.26 -4.84 -5.40
CA ASN A 107 11.88 -5.97 -4.71
C ASN A 107 10.92 -6.64 -3.73
N TYR A 108 10.13 -5.88 -2.96
CA TYR A 108 9.12 -6.46 -2.05
C TYR A 108 8.01 -7.19 -2.81
N LEU A 109 7.53 -6.65 -3.92
CA LEU A 109 6.57 -7.33 -4.80
C LEU A 109 7.13 -8.69 -5.23
N LYS A 110 8.37 -8.72 -5.73
CA LYS A 110 9.02 -9.95 -6.18
C LYS A 110 9.24 -10.96 -5.04
N LEU A 111 9.63 -10.50 -3.86
CA LEU A 111 9.99 -11.38 -2.75
C LEU A 111 8.77 -11.93 -2.01
N THR A 112 7.63 -11.25 -2.08
CA THR A 112 6.51 -11.53 -1.15
C THR A 112 5.15 -11.67 -1.82
N LEU A 113 5.01 -11.30 -3.08
CA LEU A 113 3.85 -11.67 -3.89
C LEU A 113 4.26 -12.74 -4.90
N SER A 114 3.27 -13.44 -5.46
CA SER A 114 3.50 -14.37 -6.56
C SER A 114 4.23 -13.70 -7.72
N ASP A 115 5.28 -14.34 -8.24
CA ASP A 115 5.99 -13.94 -9.47
C ASP A 115 5.06 -13.88 -10.70
N GLU A 116 3.91 -14.56 -10.63
CA GLU A 116 2.89 -14.52 -11.67
C GLU A 116 2.06 -13.25 -11.62
N PHE A 117 1.97 -12.57 -10.47
CA PHE A 117 1.12 -11.38 -10.32
C PHE A 117 1.71 -10.17 -11.05
N LYS A 118 1.02 -9.72 -12.10
CA LYS A 118 1.48 -8.68 -13.01
C LYS A 118 0.44 -7.55 -13.12
N PRO A 119 0.35 -6.66 -12.12
CA PRO A 119 -0.53 -5.50 -12.20
C PRO A 119 -0.10 -4.58 -13.35
N ARG A 120 -1.07 -4.02 -14.07
CA ARG A 120 -0.82 -3.11 -15.21
C ARG A 120 -0.24 -1.77 -14.77
N ILE A 121 -0.59 -1.35 -13.56
CA ILE A 121 -0.13 -0.10 -12.96
C ILE A 121 0.31 -0.41 -11.52
N THR A 122 1.46 0.11 -11.14
CA THR A 122 1.95 0.12 -9.76
C THR A 122 2.05 1.55 -9.28
N ALA A 123 1.68 1.80 -8.02
CA ALA A 123 1.96 3.06 -7.35
C ALA A 123 2.56 2.85 -5.96
N SER A 124 3.32 3.82 -5.48
CA SER A 124 4.01 3.78 -4.19
C SER A 124 3.63 5.03 -3.38
N PHE A 125 3.15 4.83 -2.16
CA PHE A 125 2.72 5.90 -1.27
C PHE A 125 3.54 5.91 0.02
N GLY A 126 3.91 7.11 0.48
CA GLY A 126 4.54 7.31 1.78
C GLY A 126 3.65 6.82 2.91
N GLY A 127 4.16 5.89 3.72
CA GLY A 127 3.51 5.38 4.93
C GLY A 127 3.79 6.22 6.19
N ASP A 128 3.16 5.88 7.31
CA ASP A 128 3.36 6.59 8.58
C ASP A 128 4.38 5.89 9.49
N LEU A 129 5.09 6.67 10.30
CA LEU A 129 5.85 6.20 11.45
C LEU A 129 5.03 6.43 12.72
N SER A 130 4.30 5.41 13.16
CA SER A 130 3.43 5.45 14.35
C SER A 130 4.19 5.09 15.65
N TYR A 131 5.29 5.81 15.96
CA TYR A 131 6.17 5.49 17.09
C TYR A 131 5.46 5.34 18.45
N THR A 132 4.37 6.06 18.70
CA THR A 132 3.64 5.97 19.98
C THR A 132 2.93 4.63 20.17
N LYS A 133 2.77 3.84 19.11
CA LYS A 133 2.13 2.53 19.12
C LYS A 133 3.13 1.37 19.06
N TYR A 134 4.42 1.67 18.91
CA TYR A 134 5.45 0.66 18.68
C TYR A 134 6.03 0.16 20.00
N SER A 135 6.31 -1.15 20.08
CA SER A 135 7.15 -1.71 21.12
C SER A 135 8.58 -1.12 21.02
N PRO A 136 9.40 -1.17 22.08
CA PRO A 136 10.75 -0.61 22.05
C PRO A 136 11.64 -1.15 20.91
N SER A 137 11.54 -2.46 20.62
CA SER A 137 12.28 -3.09 19.52
C SER A 137 11.82 -2.60 18.15
N LEU A 138 10.51 -2.52 17.91
CA LEU A 138 9.96 -1.98 16.68
C LEU A 138 10.29 -0.48 16.52
N LYS A 139 10.26 0.27 17.63
CA LYS A 139 10.65 1.69 17.64
C LYS A 139 12.11 1.87 17.22
N TRP A 140 13.03 1.02 17.66
CA TRP A 140 14.43 1.05 17.23
C TRP A 140 14.59 0.78 15.72
N VAL A 141 13.91 -0.26 15.21
CA VAL A 141 13.93 -0.59 13.77
C VAL A 141 13.37 0.58 12.94
N ALA A 142 12.21 1.10 13.34
CA ALA A 142 11.57 2.23 12.66
C ALA A 142 12.42 3.51 12.72
N LYS A 143 13.18 3.74 13.80
CA LYS A 143 14.14 4.85 13.89
C LYS A 143 15.29 4.70 12.91
N LYS A 144 15.81 3.46 12.73
CA LYS A 144 16.85 3.17 11.74
C LYS A 144 16.36 3.44 10.32
N SER A 145 15.14 3.00 9.98
CA SER A 145 14.51 3.32 8.69
C SER A 145 14.31 4.82 8.51
N ALA A 146 13.81 5.53 9.52
CA ALA A 146 13.66 6.98 9.48
C ALA A 146 14.98 7.72 9.25
N SER A 147 16.07 7.27 9.89
CA SER A 147 17.39 7.86 9.69
C SER A 147 17.90 7.72 8.26
N GLN A 148 17.51 6.68 7.52
CA GLN A 148 17.90 6.48 6.12
C GLN A 148 17.15 7.41 5.17
N ILE A 149 15.92 7.77 5.51
CA ILE A 149 15.04 8.58 4.65
C ILE A 149 14.92 10.04 5.13
N LYS A 150 15.59 10.42 6.22
CA LYS A 150 15.50 11.77 6.81
C LYS A 150 15.76 12.89 5.81
N GLN A 151 16.69 12.68 4.87
CA GLN A 151 17.04 13.68 3.84
C GLN A 151 15.92 13.91 2.81
N CYS A 152 15.01 12.94 2.67
CA CYS A 152 13.86 13.01 1.75
C CYS A 152 12.67 13.73 2.39
N VAL A 153 12.69 13.94 3.71
CA VAL A 153 11.63 14.63 4.45
C VAL A 153 12.09 16.04 4.81
N LYS A 154 11.42 17.04 4.24
CA LYS A 154 11.76 18.44 4.49
C LYS A 154 11.08 18.91 5.78
N ASN A 155 11.82 19.70 6.56
CA ASN A 155 11.31 20.46 7.72
C ASN A 155 10.72 19.62 8.87
N GLU A 156 11.09 18.35 8.99
CA GLU A 156 10.63 17.48 10.07
C GLU A 156 11.71 16.47 10.48
N ASP A 157 12.04 16.41 11.78
CA ASP A 157 12.88 15.34 12.31
C ASP A 157 12.03 14.09 12.56
N ILE A 158 11.94 13.25 11.53
CA ILE A 158 11.22 11.99 11.58
C ILE A 158 11.92 10.91 12.43
N THR A 159 13.08 11.21 13.03
CA THR A 159 13.76 10.30 13.97
C THR A 159 13.34 10.52 15.42
N ASP A 160 12.51 11.54 15.67
CA ASP A 160 11.89 11.82 16.95
C ASP A 160 10.82 10.76 17.31
N THR A 161 11.26 9.73 18.00
CA THR A 161 10.39 8.61 18.39
C THR A 161 9.37 8.93 19.49
N SER A 162 9.30 10.17 19.97
CA SER A 162 8.30 10.60 20.97
C SER A 162 6.93 10.87 20.38
N LYS A 163 6.85 11.14 19.07
CA LYS A 163 5.61 11.47 18.34
C LYS A 163 5.44 10.61 17.09
N ASN A 164 4.26 10.68 16.48
CA ASN A 164 3.99 10.01 15.22
C ASN A 164 4.30 10.95 14.04
N HIS A 165 4.76 10.41 12.93
CA HIS A 165 5.04 11.16 11.71
C HIS A 165 4.24 10.61 10.54
N SER A 166 3.64 11.51 9.76
CA SER A 166 2.93 11.12 8.53
C SER A 166 3.72 11.51 7.30
N LEU A 167 4.09 10.52 6.47
CA LEU A 167 4.91 10.74 5.28
C LEU A 167 4.09 10.72 3.99
N THR A 168 2.77 10.60 4.10
CA THR A 168 1.86 10.68 2.97
C THR A 168 1.62 12.15 2.63
N LYS A 169 2.06 12.58 1.45
CA LYS A 169 1.79 13.91 0.90
C LYS A 169 0.53 13.92 0.04
#